data_AF-A0AAV6AIT7-F1
#
_entry.id   AF-A0AAV6AIT7-F1
#
_cell.length_a   1.000
_cell.length_b   1.000
_cell.length_c   1.000
_cell.angle_alpha   90.00
_cell.angle_beta   90.00
_cell.angle_gamma   90.00
#
_symmetry.space_group_name_H-M   'P 1'
#
loop_
_entity.id
_entity.type
_entity.pdbx_description
1 polymer ?
#
loop_
_entity_poly.entity_id
_entity_poly.type
_entity_poly.pdbx_seq_one_letter_code
_entity_poly.pdbx_strand_id
1 'polypeptide(L)'
;MKDIAIAIVVTLVMAVWTFVLYSPSIGIDDANIVHVYAANVAAGHGYVYNPGGEWVEGSTSAFWTLINVVAFLAPGRPENWLATISLALSVSAVALAMRLARQFAGVIDLPKQTAAYATAAAFTLFPAFFVWSVWSLMDLALWVAMLTWMCLSAVQAVEATALGQRPRPLVAVNLVASSALAPLARPEGAALVAVVLAIVFIHGLVARSRDGAIAAAGAILAAVVAVAGITASRLAMFGDPLPNTVYAKVSTGWSAQIAEGAAYLLSYLADPIHSVPVALVAAVLLVRIVSAGTAPALARDAFGAGLAVLTGFIAVVALVYGAAGGDHFASHRFLQPLTPILAGAIGVAVAALAGSRVRLRPIASVLVVVAVAAIVILPRAVDFAGRTNELGHNFRIAEENRLVGSIMNGLSWKPSVAMIAAGGFAFAYDGTVYDLVGLNWREMAHAVDDLTGTYRNHGGFDKAVFYRAEPDIILPRRGWCTPAHSFDRFEAWVLKGLADDEAFRAKYGVGCYGGLVFHARRDVLARYPEIASP
;
A
#
# COMPACT_ATOMS: atom_id res chain seq x y z
N MET A 1 -27.65 6.40 -2.98
CA MET A 1 -28.02 5.09 -2.39
C MET A 1 -27.70 3.92 -3.32
N LYS A 2 -28.21 3.88 -4.56
CA LYS A 2 -28.01 2.73 -5.48
C LYS A 2 -26.54 2.42 -5.80
N ASP A 3 -25.71 3.44 -6.03
CA ASP A 3 -24.29 3.22 -6.35
C ASP A 3 -23.51 2.62 -5.20
N ILE A 4 -23.81 3.09 -3.99
CA ILE A 4 -23.17 2.60 -2.77
C ILE A 4 -23.55 1.12 -2.58
N ALA A 5 -24.80 0.74 -2.81
CA ALA A 5 -25.21 -0.67 -2.76
C ALA A 5 -24.44 -1.54 -3.76
N ILE A 6 -24.24 -1.07 -5.00
CA ILE A 6 -23.47 -1.82 -6.01
C ILE A 6 -21.99 -1.91 -5.62
N ALA A 7 -21.39 -0.81 -5.16
CA ALA A 7 -20.01 -0.80 -4.67
C ALA A 7 -19.82 -1.75 -3.48
N ILE A 8 -20.78 -1.79 -2.55
CA ILE A 8 -20.80 -2.74 -1.43
C ILE A 8 -20.85 -4.18 -1.96
N VAL A 9 -21.78 -4.49 -2.87
CA VAL A 9 -21.92 -5.86 -3.40
C VAL A 9 -20.64 -6.32 -4.11
N VAL A 10 -20.09 -5.52 -5.01
CA VAL A 10 -18.84 -5.88 -5.71
C VAL A 10 -17.69 -6.06 -4.73
N THR A 11 -17.53 -5.13 -3.79
CA THR A 11 -16.43 -5.20 -2.82
C THR A 11 -16.59 -6.42 -1.92
N LEU A 12 -17.79 -6.71 -1.41
CA LEU A 12 -18.05 -7.89 -0.57
C LEU A 12 -17.80 -9.19 -1.33
N VAL A 13 -18.30 -9.31 -2.57
CA VAL A 13 -18.10 -10.52 -3.38
C VAL A 13 -16.60 -10.76 -3.61
N MET A 14 -15.87 -9.72 -4.00
CA MET A 14 -14.43 -9.84 -4.27
C MET A 14 -13.61 -10.05 -2.99
N ALA A 15 -13.97 -9.40 -1.89
CA ALA A 15 -13.33 -9.59 -0.59
C ALA A 15 -13.58 -11.02 -0.08
N VAL A 16 -14.80 -11.54 -0.13
CA VAL A 16 -15.12 -12.92 0.26
C VAL A 16 -14.38 -13.92 -0.63
N TRP A 17 -14.38 -13.71 -1.94
CA TRP A 17 -13.67 -14.61 -2.86
C TRP A 17 -12.17 -14.63 -2.58
N THR A 18 -11.54 -13.48 -2.41
CA THR A 18 -10.11 -13.40 -2.05
C THR A 18 -9.83 -13.94 -0.65
N PHE A 19 -10.76 -13.81 0.29
CA PHE A 19 -10.67 -14.43 1.61
C PHE A 19 -10.64 -15.95 1.50
N VAL A 20 -11.56 -16.55 0.74
CA VAL A 20 -11.60 -18.02 0.54
C VAL A 20 -10.30 -18.53 -0.09
N LEU A 21 -9.68 -17.75 -0.98
CA LEU A 21 -8.43 -18.14 -1.64
C LEU A 21 -7.21 -18.10 -0.73
N TYR A 22 -7.11 -17.10 0.16
CA TYR A 22 -5.88 -16.85 0.93
C TYR A 22 -6.02 -17.13 2.44
N SER A 23 -7.26 -17.27 2.93
CA SER A 23 -7.61 -17.32 4.37
C SER A 23 -6.89 -16.27 5.24
N PRO A 24 -6.81 -14.99 4.81
CA PRO A 24 -6.02 -13.99 5.51
C PRO A 24 -6.71 -13.60 6.83
N SER A 25 -6.01 -13.77 7.95
CA SER A 25 -6.60 -13.57 9.29
C SER A 25 -6.04 -12.38 10.07
N ILE A 26 -4.79 -12.01 9.83
CA ILE A 26 -4.05 -11.02 10.65
C ILE A 26 -3.28 -9.97 9.84
N GLY A 27 -3.51 -9.90 8.52
CA GLY A 27 -2.70 -9.09 7.61
C GLY A 27 -1.36 -9.73 7.28
N ILE A 28 -0.51 -9.00 6.55
CA ILE A 28 0.86 -9.44 6.24
C ILE A 28 1.86 -8.98 7.31
N ASP A 29 3.10 -9.43 7.23
CA ASP A 29 4.13 -9.12 8.26
C ASP A 29 4.37 -7.60 8.39
N ASP A 30 4.47 -6.86 7.27
CA ASP A 30 4.56 -5.39 7.28
C ASP A 30 3.41 -4.71 8.05
N ALA A 31 2.18 -5.22 7.96
CA ALA A 31 1.05 -4.67 8.71
C ALA A 31 1.20 -4.92 10.21
N ASN A 32 1.81 -6.05 10.58
CA ASN A 32 2.06 -6.39 11.97
C ASN A 32 3.10 -5.48 12.64
N ILE A 33 4.03 -4.89 11.87
CA ILE A 33 4.89 -3.80 12.38
C ILE A 33 4.03 -2.64 12.89
N VAL A 34 3.04 -2.19 12.11
CA VAL A 34 2.12 -1.11 12.53
C VAL A 34 1.28 -1.54 13.73
N HIS A 35 0.87 -2.81 13.78
CA HIS A 35 0.15 -3.38 14.93
C HIS A 35 0.99 -3.32 16.21
N VAL A 36 2.31 -3.57 16.16
CA VAL A 36 3.22 -3.45 17.32
C VAL A 36 3.20 -2.02 17.87
N TYR A 37 3.43 -1.01 17.02
CA TYR A 37 3.37 0.39 17.46
C TYR A 37 1.99 0.75 18.01
N ALA A 38 0.92 0.33 17.33
CA ALA A 38 -0.43 0.62 17.77
C ALA A 38 -0.77 -0.01 19.12
N ALA A 39 -0.38 -1.26 19.33
CA ALA A 39 -0.54 -1.97 20.60
C ALA A 39 0.26 -1.29 21.72
N ASN A 40 1.50 -0.90 21.46
CA ASN A 40 2.35 -0.23 22.44
C ASN A 40 1.80 1.15 22.83
N VAL A 41 1.31 1.94 21.87
CA VAL A 41 0.64 3.22 22.16
C VAL A 41 -0.64 2.97 22.96
N ALA A 42 -1.47 2.00 22.57
CA ALA A 42 -2.71 1.67 23.27
C ALA A 42 -2.47 1.18 24.71
N ALA A 43 -1.35 0.48 24.95
CA ALA A 43 -0.91 0.02 26.28
C ALA A 43 -0.20 1.10 27.11
N GLY A 44 0.07 2.28 26.55
CA GLY A 44 0.73 3.39 27.25
C GLY A 44 2.26 3.35 27.23
N HIS A 45 2.88 2.49 26.40
CA HIS A 45 4.34 2.43 26.25
C HIS A 45 4.90 3.53 25.32
N GLY A 46 4.04 4.22 24.57
CA GLY A 46 4.43 5.25 23.61
C GLY A 46 4.67 4.69 22.19
N TYR A 47 5.15 5.55 21.28
CA TYR A 47 5.45 5.18 19.90
C TYR A 47 6.82 4.48 19.84
N VAL A 48 6.84 3.22 20.27
CA VAL A 48 8.06 2.40 20.36
C VAL A 48 7.81 1.02 19.75
N TYR A 49 8.86 0.41 19.20
CA TYR A 49 8.79 -0.97 18.71
C TYR A 49 8.92 -1.98 19.86
N ASN A 50 9.94 -1.79 20.70
CA ASN A 50 10.12 -2.54 21.94
C ASN A 50 9.69 -1.67 23.13
N PRO A 51 8.84 -2.15 24.06
CA PRO A 51 8.53 -1.41 25.28
C PRO A 51 9.79 -0.98 26.05
N GLY A 52 9.90 0.31 26.37
CA GLY A 52 11.09 0.89 27.02
C GLY A 52 12.30 1.11 26.09
N GLY A 53 12.16 0.80 24.80
CA GLY A 53 13.19 1.01 23.77
C GLY A 53 13.20 2.43 23.19
N GLU A 54 13.93 2.58 22.10
CA GLU A 54 14.02 3.85 21.37
C GLU A 54 12.72 4.23 20.65
N TRP A 55 12.55 5.53 20.43
CA TRP A 55 11.50 6.08 19.60
C TRP A 55 11.96 6.07 18.14
N VAL A 56 11.30 5.27 17.31
CA VAL A 56 11.67 5.08 15.91
C VAL A 56 10.41 4.98 15.04
N GLU A 57 10.39 5.72 13.93
CA GLU A 57 9.24 5.73 13.01
C GLU A 57 9.31 4.54 12.04
N GLY A 58 8.97 3.34 12.51
CA GLY A 58 8.94 2.12 11.69
C GLY A 58 7.72 1.97 10.77
N SER A 59 6.85 2.98 10.71
CA SER A 59 5.69 3.02 9.81
C SER A 59 5.79 4.22 8.87
N THR A 60 5.56 3.99 7.58
CA THR A 60 5.54 5.07 6.57
C THR A 60 4.19 5.82 6.55
N SER A 61 3.20 5.38 7.33
CA SER A 61 1.85 5.95 7.33
C SER A 61 1.39 6.38 8.72
N ALA A 62 1.61 7.64 9.07
CA ALA A 62 1.20 8.19 10.37
C ALA A 62 -0.33 8.13 10.54
N PHE A 63 -1.09 8.47 9.49
CA PHE A 63 -2.55 8.45 9.57
C PHE A 63 -3.11 7.03 9.71
N TRP A 64 -2.57 6.05 8.98
CA TRP A 64 -2.97 4.65 9.17
C TRP A 64 -2.58 4.14 10.55
N THR A 65 -1.40 4.52 11.06
CA THR A 65 -0.97 4.13 12.41
C THR A 65 -1.93 4.65 13.47
N LEU A 66 -2.42 5.89 13.35
CA LEU A 66 -3.46 6.41 14.25
C LEU A 66 -4.77 5.61 14.17
N ILE A 67 -5.19 5.21 12.98
CA ILE A 67 -6.38 4.34 12.80
C ILE A 67 -6.16 3.00 13.51
N ASN A 68 -4.95 2.44 13.43
CA ASN A 68 -4.60 1.22 14.16
C ASN A 68 -4.66 1.44 15.66
N VAL A 69 -4.08 2.52 16.20
CA VAL A 69 -4.18 2.85 17.63
C VAL A 69 -5.65 2.84 18.10
N VAL A 70 -6.55 3.48 17.34
CA VAL A 70 -7.98 3.48 17.67
C VAL A 70 -8.59 2.07 17.62
N ALA A 71 -8.21 1.24 16.63
CA ALA A 71 -8.66 -0.14 16.55
C ALA A 71 -8.16 -1.01 17.73
N PHE A 72 -6.95 -0.75 18.22
CA PHE A 72 -6.36 -1.43 19.39
C PHE A 72 -6.93 -0.97 20.73
N LEU A 73 -7.50 0.24 20.80
CA LEU A 73 -8.26 0.72 21.95
C LEU A 73 -9.71 0.18 21.97
N ALA A 74 -10.22 -0.29 20.83
CA ALA A 74 -11.57 -0.83 20.72
C ALA A 74 -11.66 -2.26 21.29
N PRO A 75 -12.81 -2.69 21.82
CA PRO A 75 -12.98 -4.04 22.34
C PRO A 75 -12.93 -5.08 21.21
N GLY A 76 -12.48 -6.30 21.53
CA GLY A 76 -12.42 -7.42 20.60
C GLY A 76 -11.08 -7.53 19.88
N ARG A 77 -11.06 -8.21 18.73
CA ARG A 77 -9.85 -8.38 17.92
C ARG A 77 -9.63 -7.16 17.03
N PRO A 78 -8.51 -6.42 17.15
CA PRO A 78 -8.26 -5.22 16.36
C PRO A 78 -8.23 -5.49 14.85
N GLU A 79 -7.80 -6.67 14.43
CA GLU A 79 -7.75 -7.05 13.01
C GLU A 79 -9.15 -7.07 12.36
N ASN A 80 -10.20 -7.39 13.12
CA ASN A 80 -11.58 -7.35 12.63
C ASN A 80 -12.04 -5.91 12.37
N TRP A 81 -11.68 -4.97 13.26
CA TRP A 81 -11.95 -3.54 13.07
C TRP A 81 -11.20 -3.01 11.86
N LEU A 82 -9.93 -3.34 11.73
CA LEU A 82 -9.08 -2.93 10.61
C LEU A 82 -9.60 -3.48 9.28
N ALA A 83 -9.95 -4.77 9.21
CA ALA A 83 -10.55 -5.36 8.01
C ALA A 83 -11.88 -4.68 7.64
N THR A 84 -12.70 -4.32 8.64
CA THR A 84 -13.97 -3.60 8.42
C THR A 84 -13.74 -2.18 7.89
N ILE A 85 -12.78 -1.46 8.46
CA ILE A 85 -12.40 -0.11 8.02
C ILE A 85 -11.84 -0.17 6.60
N SER A 86 -10.93 -1.10 6.34
CA SER A 86 -10.36 -1.34 5.01
C SER A 86 -11.43 -1.70 3.98
N LEU A 87 -12.39 -2.57 4.33
CA LEU A 87 -13.53 -2.89 3.49
C LEU A 87 -14.37 -1.64 3.16
N ALA A 88 -14.68 -0.80 4.16
CA ALA A 88 -15.42 0.44 3.98
C ALA A 88 -14.67 1.46 3.09
N LEU A 89 -13.35 1.54 3.22
CA LEU A 89 -12.48 2.36 2.38
C LEU A 89 -12.42 1.83 0.95
N SER A 90 -12.36 0.50 0.75
CA SER A 90 -12.44 -0.12 -0.58
C SER A 90 -13.80 0.11 -1.25
N VAL A 91 -14.91 0.00 -0.51
CA VAL A 91 -16.25 0.39 -0.99
C VAL A 91 -16.25 1.86 -1.42
N SER A 92 -15.62 2.73 -0.62
CA SER A 92 -15.49 4.16 -0.94
C SER A 92 -14.69 4.38 -2.22
N ALA A 93 -13.56 3.70 -2.41
CA ALA A 93 -12.76 3.78 -3.63
C ALA A 93 -13.55 3.35 -4.88
N VAL A 94 -14.29 2.24 -4.81
CA VAL A 94 -15.17 1.77 -5.90
C VAL A 94 -16.26 2.80 -6.18
N ALA A 95 -16.95 3.30 -5.15
CA ALA A 95 -18.01 4.29 -5.31
C ALA A 95 -17.50 5.62 -5.90
N LEU A 96 -16.30 6.07 -5.49
CA LEU A 96 -15.65 7.25 -6.04
C LEU A 96 -15.24 7.05 -7.51
N ALA A 97 -14.72 5.88 -7.87
CA ALA A 97 -14.42 5.52 -9.25
C ALA A 97 -15.69 5.54 -10.14
N MET A 98 -16.80 5.01 -9.64
CA MET A 98 -18.09 5.05 -10.34
C MET A 98 -18.56 6.50 -10.56
N ARG A 99 -18.36 7.38 -9.57
CA ARG A 99 -18.69 8.81 -9.69
C ARG A 99 -17.79 9.51 -10.70
N LEU A 100 -16.49 9.19 -10.71
CA LEU A 100 -15.53 9.70 -11.67
C LEU A 100 -15.91 9.31 -13.09
N ALA A 101 -16.20 8.02 -13.34
CA ALA A 101 -16.63 7.54 -14.65
C ALA A 101 -17.93 8.23 -15.13
N ARG A 102 -18.87 8.48 -14.22
CA ARG A 102 -20.09 9.25 -14.50
C ARG A 102 -19.84 10.69 -14.88
N GLN A 103 -18.90 11.33 -14.20
CA GLN A 103 -18.51 12.71 -14.46
C GLN A 103 -18.02 12.80 -15.91
N PHE A 104 -17.03 11.99 -16.29
CA PHE A 104 -16.51 11.93 -17.64
C PHE A 104 -17.58 11.60 -18.66
N ALA A 105 -18.32 10.50 -18.47
CA ALA A 105 -19.41 10.11 -19.37
C ALA A 105 -20.42 11.25 -19.56
N GLY A 106 -20.72 12.01 -18.51
CA GLY A 106 -21.64 13.12 -18.59
C GLY A 106 -21.17 14.32 -19.39
N VAL A 107 -19.86 14.60 -19.37
CA VAL A 107 -19.27 15.69 -20.16
C VAL A 107 -19.32 15.37 -21.66
N ILE A 108 -19.30 14.08 -22.03
CA ILE A 108 -19.36 13.61 -23.43
C ILE A 108 -20.71 13.02 -23.84
N ASP A 109 -21.77 13.30 -23.08
CA ASP A 109 -23.14 12.86 -23.34
C ASP A 109 -23.28 11.33 -23.54
N LEU A 110 -22.47 10.56 -22.82
CA LEU A 110 -22.58 9.11 -22.75
C LEU A 110 -23.55 8.67 -21.63
N PRO A 111 -24.07 7.43 -21.70
CA PRO A 111 -24.93 6.88 -20.65
C PRO A 111 -24.21 6.78 -19.29
N LYS A 112 -24.39 7.80 -18.43
CA LYS A 112 -23.77 7.92 -17.10
C LYS A 112 -23.95 6.66 -16.24
N GLN A 113 -25.14 6.06 -16.26
CA GLN A 113 -25.43 4.87 -15.45
C GLN A 113 -24.64 3.66 -15.94
N THR A 114 -24.60 3.44 -17.26
CA THR A 114 -23.80 2.38 -17.87
C THR A 114 -22.32 2.55 -17.51
N ALA A 115 -21.77 3.77 -17.61
CA ALA A 115 -20.38 4.03 -17.24
C ALA A 115 -20.08 3.63 -15.79
N ALA A 116 -20.88 4.10 -14.82
CA ALA A 116 -20.68 3.72 -13.42
C ALA A 116 -20.80 2.22 -13.17
N TYR A 117 -21.83 1.57 -13.70
CA TYR A 117 -22.05 0.15 -13.40
C TYR A 117 -21.03 -0.73 -14.10
N ALA A 118 -20.61 -0.38 -15.30
CA ALA A 118 -19.49 -1.03 -15.98
C ALA A 118 -18.17 -0.80 -15.26
N THR A 119 -17.94 0.37 -14.65
CA THR A 119 -16.79 0.61 -13.76
C THR A 119 -16.83 -0.32 -12.54
N ALA A 120 -17.98 -0.47 -11.88
CA ALA A 120 -18.12 -1.41 -10.77
C ALA A 120 -17.85 -2.86 -11.21
N ALA A 121 -18.37 -3.27 -12.37
CA ALA A 121 -18.05 -4.58 -12.97
C ALA A 121 -16.55 -4.72 -13.24
N ALA A 122 -15.90 -3.67 -13.78
CA ALA A 122 -14.49 -3.72 -14.13
C ALA A 122 -13.58 -3.97 -12.91
N PHE A 123 -13.98 -3.59 -11.69
CA PHE A 123 -13.23 -3.94 -10.48
C PHE A 123 -13.07 -5.45 -10.28
N THR A 124 -13.97 -6.28 -10.80
CA THR A 124 -13.85 -7.75 -10.70
C THR A 124 -12.70 -8.28 -11.55
N LEU A 125 -12.18 -7.47 -12.48
CA LEU A 125 -10.96 -7.76 -13.22
C LEU A 125 -9.70 -7.55 -12.37
N PHE A 126 -9.79 -6.97 -11.17
CA PHE A 126 -8.63 -6.63 -10.34
C PHE A 126 -8.67 -7.30 -8.95
N PRO A 127 -8.58 -8.64 -8.84
CA PRO A 127 -8.56 -9.34 -7.54
C PRO A 127 -7.54 -8.79 -6.54
N ALA A 128 -6.33 -8.51 -7.04
CA ALA A 128 -5.22 -8.06 -6.22
C ALA A 128 -5.53 -6.74 -5.50
N PHE A 129 -6.39 -5.90 -6.07
CA PHE A 129 -6.87 -4.70 -5.40
C PHE A 129 -7.53 -5.04 -4.07
N PHE A 130 -8.37 -6.08 -4.00
CA PHE A 130 -9.07 -6.47 -2.77
C PHE A 130 -8.18 -7.22 -1.78
N VAL A 131 -7.23 -8.01 -2.26
CA VAL A 131 -6.19 -8.60 -1.39
C VAL A 131 -5.40 -7.49 -0.70
N TRP A 132 -4.89 -6.54 -1.47
CA TRP A 132 -4.05 -5.48 -0.93
C TRP A 132 -4.82 -4.41 -0.16
N SER A 133 -6.06 -4.09 -0.55
CA SER A 133 -6.85 -3.07 0.15
C SER A 133 -7.55 -3.63 1.39
N VAL A 134 -8.18 -4.81 1.32
CA VAL A 134 -8.97 -5.35 2.44
C VAL A 134 -8.11 -6.19 3.36
N TRP A 135 -7.39 -7.17 2.81
CA TRP A 135 -6.83 -8.27 3.60
C TRP A 135 -5.40 -8.08 4.05
N SER A 136 -4.60 -7.28 3.35
CA SER A 136 -3.22 -6.98 3.77
C SER A 136 -3.14 -6.28 5.14
N LEU A 137 -4.24 -5.60 5.53
CA LEU A 137 -4.32 -4.67 6.67
C LEU A 137 -3.30 -3.52 6.65
N MET A 138 -2.76 -3.25 5.47
CA MET A 138 -1.93 -2.08 5.22
C MET A 138 -2.78 -0.84 4.96
N ASP A 139 -2.11 0.30 4.89
CA ASP A 139 -2.67 1.62 4.59
C ASP A 139 -3.22 1.78 3.15
N LEU A 140 -3.19 0.73 2.32
CA LEU A 140 -3.49 0.85 0.90
C LEU A 140 -4.96 1.17 0.61
N ALA A 141 -5.92 0.64 1.37
CA ALA A 141 -7.33 1.02 1.18
C ALA A 141 -7.56 2.51 1.43
N LEU A 142 -6.96 3.04 2.50
CA LEU A 142 -6.98 4.46 2.84
C LEU A 142 -6.34 5.27 1.71
N TRP A 143 -5.16 4.85 1.27
CA TRP A 143 -4.39 5.51 0.23
C TRP A 143 -5.17 5.62 -1.08
N VAL A 144 -5.69 4.50 -1.59
CA VAL A 144 -6.40 4.48 -2.86
C VAL A 144 -7.73 5.25 -2.78
N ALA A 145 -8.49 5.11 -1.68
CA ALA A 145 -9.73 5.86 -1.51
C ALA A 145 -9.48 7.37 -1.48
N MET A 146 -8.46 7.81 -0.76
CA MET A 146 -8.12 9.23 -0.63
C MET A 146 -7.60 9.82 -1.94
N LEU A 147 -6.71 9.13 -2.66
CA LEU A 147 -6.23 9.60 -3.96
C LEU A 147 -7.36 9.64 -5.01
N THR A 148 -8.26 8.66 -5.00
CA THR A 148 -9.44 8.67 -5.89
C THR A 148 -10.37 9.85 -5.55
N TRP A 149 -10.55 10.15 -4.26
CA TRP A 149 -11.31 11.31 -3.80
C TRP A 149 -10.69 12.63 -4.25
N MET A 150 -9.36 12.75 -4.14
CA MET A 150 -8.60 13.91 -4.62
C MET A 150 -8.77 14.08 -6.14
N CYS A 151 -8.55 13.01 -6.92
CA CYS A 151 -8.71 13.02 -8.37
C CYS A 151 -10.13 13.44 -8.79
N LEU A 152 -11.16 12.89 -8.15
CA LEU A 152 -12.55 13.28 -8.42
C LEU A 152 -12.78 14.77 -8.13
N SER A 153 -12.27 15.28 -7.00
CA SER A 153 -12.45 16.68 -6.61
C SER A 153 -11.69 17.62 -7.55
N ALA A 154 -10.48 17.24 -7.98
CA ALA A 154 -9.67 17.98 -8.94
C ALA A 154 -10.33 18.03 -10.32
N VAL A 155 -10.82 16.90 -10.83
CA VAL A 155 -11.57 16.82 -12.10
C VAL A 155 -12.82 17.71 -12.04
N GLN A 156 -13.59 17.65 -10.96
CA GLN A 156 -14.77 18.51 -10.79
C GLN A 156 -14.43 20.01 -10.77
N ALA A 157 -13.30 20.39 -10.17
CA ALA A 157 -12.86 21.78 -10.11
C ALA A 157 -12.44 22.32 -11.48
N VAL A 158 -11.64 21.55 -12.24
CA VAL A 158 -11.18 21.97 -13.57
C VAL A 158 -12.31 21.96 -14.59
N GLU A 159 -13.21 20.97 -14.53
CA GLU A 159 -14.37 20.91 -15.43
C GLU A 159 -15.34 22.08 -15.19
N ALA A 160 -15.66 22.39 -13.93
CA ALA A 160 -16.51 23.55 -13.62
C ALA A 160 -15.90 24.83 -14.21
N THR A 161 -14.60 25.01 -14.01
CA THR A 161 -13.85 26.17 -14.50
C THR A 161 -13.85 26.24 -16.04
N ALA A 162 -13.59 25.11 -16.72
CA ALA A 162 -13.63 25.03 -18.18
C ALA A 162 -15.02 25.32 -18.77
N LEU A 163 -16.08 25.00 -18.03
CA LEU A 163 -17.47 25.32 -18.41
C LEU A 163 -17.86 26.77 -18.06
N GLY A 164 -16.94 27.60 -17.57
CA GLY A 164 -17.22 28.96 -17.11
C GLY A 164 -18.07 29.03 -15.83
N GLN A 165 -18.13 27.93 -15.08
CA GLN A 165 -18.90 27.80 -13.84
C GLN A 165 -17.98 27.91 -12.62
N ARG A 166 -18.55 28.28 -11.48
CA ARG A 166 -17.82 28.27 -10.21
C ARG A 166 -17.81 26.84 -9.65
N PRO A 167 -16.64 26.34 -9.18
CA PRO A 167 -16.60 25.10 -8.42
C PRO A 167 -17.52 25.19 -7.21
N ARG A 168 -18.24 24.11 -6.90
CA ARG A 168 -19.10 24.07 -5.70
C ARG A 168 -18.21 24.20 -4.45
N PRO A 169 -18.64 24.89 -3.38
CA PRO A 169 -17.84 25.03 -2.16
C PRO A 169 -17.35 23.70 -1.59
N LEU A 170 -18.19 22.66 -1.63
CA LEU A 170 -17.83 21.31 -1.19
C LEU A 170 -16.65 20.73 -1.98
N VAL A 171 -16.49 21.05 -3.28
CA VAL A 171 -15.35 20.58 -4.08
C VAL A 171 -14.05 21.22 -3.59
N ALA A 172 -14.07 22.51 -3.25
CA ALA A 172 -12.92 23.20 -2.67
C ALA A 172 -12.56 22.63 -1.29
N VAL A 173 -13.56 22.40 -0.43
CA VAL A 173 -13.35 21.76 0.88
C VAL A 173 -12.75 20.36 0.73
N ASN A 174 -13.27 19.56 -0.20
CA ASN A 174 -12.75 18.22 -0.47
C ASN A 174 -11.31 18.25 -0.99
N LEU A 175 -10.96 19.19 -1.87
CA LEU A 175 -9.60 19.38 -2.35
C LEU A 175 -8.65 19.74 -1.20
N VAL A 176 -9.03 20.70 -0.36
CA VAL A 176 -8.25 21.09 0.82
C VAL A 176 -8.05 19.90 1.77
N ALA A 177 -9.13 19.20 2.11
CA ALA A 177 -9.08 18.08 3.05
C ALA A 177 -8.24 16.91 2.50
N SER A 178 -8.46 16.50 1.25
CA SER A 178 -7.66 15.43 0.63
C SER A 178 -6.19 15.80 0.48
N SER A 179 -5.88 17.08 0.19
CA SER A 179 -4.49 17.57 0.08
C SER A 179 -3.78 17.65 1.42
N ALA A 180 -4.49 17.93 2.51
CA ALA A 180 -3.94 17.92 3.86
C ALA A 180 -3.69 16.49 4.37
N LEU A 181 -4.60 15.56 4.07
CA LEU A 181 -4.52 14.17 4.57
C LEU A 181 -3.53 13.31 3.78
N ALA A 182 -3.29 13.61 2.49
CA ALA A 182 -2.41 12.81 1.64
C ALA A 182 -0.97 12.67 2.18
N PRO A 183 -0.27 13.74 2.57
CA PRO A 183 1.07 13.64 3.17
C PRO A 183 1.11 12.91 4.52
N LEU A 184 -0.01 12.89 5.25
CA LEU A 184 -0.12 12.19 6.54
C LEU A 184 -0.32 10.68 6.36
N ALA A 185 -0.95 10.26 5.25
CA ALA A 185 -1.05 8.85 4.93
C ALA A 185 0.25 8.30 4.33
N ARG A 186 0.96 9.05 3.49
CA ARG A 186 2.24 8.63 2.91
C ARG A 186 3.12 9.84 2.54
N PRO A 187 4.46 9.78 2.71
CA PRO A 187 5.38 10.83 2.26
C PRO A 187 5.24 11.18 0.78
N GLU A 188 4.99 10.18 -0.07
CA GLU A 188 4.77 10.33 -1.52
C GLU A 188 3.53 11.19 -1.84
N GLY A 189 2.61 11.35 -0.88
CA GLY A 189 1.45 12.23 -1.00
C GLY A 189 1.82 13.68 -1.25
N ALA A 190 2.96 14.15 -0.76
CA ALA A 190 3.43 15.51 -1.05
C ALA A 190 3.65 15.72 -2.57
N ALA A 191 4.31 14.78 -3.24
CA ALA A 191 4.58 14.85 -4.67
C ALA A 191 3.30 14.71 -5.50
N LEU A 192 2.42 13.78 -5.12
CA LEU A 192 1.14 13.58 -5.82
C LEU A 192 0.22 14.80 -5.73
N VAL A 193 0.11 15.39 -4.52
CA VAL A 193 -0.68 16.60 -4.29
C VAL A 193 -0.11 17.76 -5.08
N ALA A 194 1.22 17.94 -5.10
CA ALA A 194 1.86 19.04 -5.83
C ALA A 194 1.50 19.02 -7.33
N VAL A 195 1.59 17.86 -8.00
CA VAL A 195 1.29 17.75 -9.44
C VAL A 195 -0.20 17.98 -9.71
N VAL A 196 -1.08 17.34 -8.94
CA VAL A 196 -2.54 17.48 -9.14
C VAL A 196 -2.98 18.93 -8.91
N LEU A 197 -2.48 19.59 -7.85
CA LEU A 197 -2.82 20.98 -7.57
C LEU A 197 -2.18 21.97 -8.53
N ALA A 198 -0.98 21.69 -9.07
CA ALA A 198 -0.38 22.50 -10.12
C ALA A 198 -1.27 22.54 -11.37
N ILE A 199 -1.84 21.39 -11.78
CA ILE A 199 -2.77 21.32 -12.92
C ILE A 199 -4.04 22.13 -12.63
N VAL A 200 -4.64 21.97 -11.45
CA VAL A 200 -5.83 22.74 -11.04
C VAL A 200 -5.54 24.24 -11.01
N PHE A 201 -4.39 24.64 -10.48
CA PHE A 201 -3.97 26.04 -10.36
C PHE A 201 -3.73 26.67 -11.74
N ILE A 202 -2.93 26.02 -12.60
CA ILE A 202 -2.66 26.47 -13.97
C ILE A 202 -3.96 26.62 -14.75
N HIS A 203 -4.87 25.65 -14.64
CA HIS A 203 -6.17 25.73 -15.31
C HIS A 203 -7.03 26.89 -14.79
N GLY A 204 -7.04 27.12 -13.47
CA GLY A 204 -7.70 28.28 -12.85
C GLY A 204 -7.17 29.62 -13.37
N LEU A 205 -5.84 29.75 -13.54
CA LEU A 205 -5.20 30.94 -14.11
C LEU A 205 -5.55 31.13 -15.58
N VAL A 206 -5.44 30.08 -16.40
CA VAL A 206 -5.74 30.12 -17.84
C VAL A 206 -7.19 30.49 -18.08
N ALA A 207 -8.11 29.93 -17.29
CA ALA A 207 -9.54 30.23 -17.37
C ALA A 207 -9.95 31.51 -16.64
N ARG A 208 -9.01 32.26 -16.04
CA ARG A 208 -9.25 33.49 -15.26
C ARG A 208 -10.28 33.33 -14.13
N SER A 209 -10.33 32.14 -13.53
CA SER A 209 -11.25 31.82 -12.43
C SER A 209 -10.61 32.13 -11.07
N ARG A 210 -11.00 33.26 -10.47
CA ARG A 210 -10.52 33.66 -9.13
C ARG A 210 -10.84 32.60 -8.08
N ASP A 211 -12.07 32.07 -8.08
CA ASP A 211 -12.51 31.10 -7.08
C ASP A 211 -11.77 29.76 -7.23
N GLY A 212 -11.50 29.33 -8.47
CA GLY A 212 -10.69 28.14 -8.75
C GLY A 212 -9.24 28.29 -8.27
N ALA A 213 -8.63 29.45 -8.54
CA ALA A 213 -7.27 29.76 -8.06
C ALA A 213 -7.18 29.82 -6.53
N ILE A 214 -8.18 30.39 -5.85
CA ILE A 214 -8.25 30.42 -4.38
C ILE A 214 -8.38 29.01 -3.81
N ALA A 215 -9.25 28.17 -4.37
CA ALA A 215 -9.40 26.78 -3.93
C ALA A 215 -8.10 25.99 -4.08
N ALA A 216 -7.40 26.15 -5.21
CA ALA A 216 -6.11 25.51 -5.45
C ALA A 216 -5.04 26.03 -4.47
N ALA A 217 -4.95 27.35 -4.26
CA ALA A 217 -4.01 27.95 -3.32
C ALA A 217 -4.27 27.48 -1.87
N GLY A 218 -5.53 27.41 -1.45
CA GLY A 218 -5.90 26.86 -0.15
C GLY A 218 -5.50 25.40 0.02
N ALA A 219 -5.67 24.58 -1.02
CA ALA A 219 -5.25 23.19 -1.01
C ALA A 219 -3.72 23.04 -0.97
N ILE A 220 -2.98 23.89 -1.70
CA ILE A 220 -1.50 23.93 -1.66
C ILE A 220 -1.03 24.30 -0.26
N LEU A 221 -1.59 25.36 0.33
CA LEU A 221 -1.27 25.78 1.69
C LEU A 221 -1.53 24.66 2.70
N ALA A 222 -2.67 23.98 2.58
CA ALA A 222 -3.01 22.87 3.47
C ALA A 222 -2.02 21.70 3.34
N ALA A 223 -1.58 21.37 2.13
CA ALA A 223 -0.56 20.36 1.89
C ALA A 223 0.79 20.76 2.49
N VAL A 224 1.22 22.02 2.29
CA VAL A 224 2.47 22.55 2.86
C VAL A 224 2.42 22.53 4.39
N VAL A 225 1.32 22.95 5.00
CA VAL A 225 1.13 22.90 6.45
C VAL A 225 1.15 21.45 6.96
N ALA A 226 0.53 20.51 6.26
CA ALA A 226 0.55 19.10 6.63
C ALA A 226 1.96 18.50 6.57
N VAL A 227 2.71 18.77 5.48
CA VAL A 227 4.12 18.33 5.33
C VAL A 227 5.00 18.95 6.40
N ALA A 228 4.91 20.26 6.62
CA ALA A 228 5.68 20.95 7.65
C ALA A 228 5.35 20.42 9.05
N GLY A 229 4.07 20.21 9.34
CA GLY A 229 3.61 19.67 10.61
C GLY A 229 4.12 18.26 10.87
N ILE A 230 3.99 17.34 9.90
CA ILE A 230 4.48 15.96 10.08
C ILE A 230 6.00 15.92 10.19
N THR A 231 6.73 16.69 9.38
CA THR A 231 8.20 16.75 9.47
C THR A 231 8.67 17.36 10.79
N ALA A 232 8.01 18.42 11.29
CA ALA A 232 8.32 18.99 12.59
C ALA A 232 8.08 17.98 13.73
N SER A 233 6.97 17.24 13.69
CA SER A 233 6.69 16.17 14.65
C SER A 233 7.75 15.06 14.59
N ARG A 234 8.18 14.67 13.39
CA ARG A 234 9.24 13.65 13.22
C ARG A 234 10.57 14.09 13.82
N LEU A 235 11.00 15.31 13.52
CA LEU A 235 12.22 15.87 14.08
C LEU A 235 12.15 15.98 15.60
N ALA A 236 10.99 16.34 16.16
CA ALA A 236 10.80 16.45 17.60
C ALA A 236 10.76 15.10 18.32
N MET A 237 10.16 14.06 17.70
CA MET A 237 9.94 12.75 18.33
C MET A 237 11.04 11.73 18.04
N PHE A 238 11.58 11.72 16.82
CA PHE A 238 12.49 10.68 16.32
C PHE A 238 13.88 11.23 15.97
N GLY A 239 14.01 12.55 15.77
CA GLY A 239 15.27 13.20 15.42
C GLY A 239 15.60 13.19 13.92
N ASP A 240 14.78 12.54 13.09
CA ASP A 240 15.00 12.41 11.65
C ASP A 240 13.83 13.03 10.85
N PRO A 241 14.07 13.64 9.68
CA PRO A 241 13.02 14.30 8.88
C PRO A 241 12.12 13.33 8.10
N LEU A 242 12.58 12.10 7.88
CA LEU A 242 11.90 11.05 7.14
C LEU A 242 11.67 9.82 8.03
N PRO A 243 10.70 8.95 7.72
CA PRO A 243 10.52 7.69 8.43
C PRO A 243 11.76 6.82 8.38
N ASN A 244 12.02 6.05 9.44
CA ASN A 244 13.17 5.14 9.53
C ASN A 244 13.19 4.11 8.38
N THR A 245 12.00 3.72 7.92
CA THR A 245 11.83 2.81 6.78
C THR A 245 12.36 3.35 5.45
N VAL A 246 12.52 4.67 5.30
CA VAL A 246 13.14 5.26 4.11
C VAL A 246 14.65 5.00 4.13
N TYR A 247 15.31 5.24 5.25
CA TYR A 247 16.74 5.00 5.42
C TYR A 247 17.10 3.52 5.26
N ALA A 248 16.24 2.62 5.76
CA ALA A 248 16.45 1.17 5.61
C ALA A 248 16.26 0.62 4.18
N LYS A 249 15.59 1.37 3.27
CA LYS A 249 15.17 0.86 1.95
C LYS A 249 15.74 1.61 0.74
N VAL A 250 16.10 2.88 0.88
CA VAL A 250 16.48 3.73 -0.26
C VAL A 250 18.00 3.73 -0.43
N SER A 251 18.46 3.33 -1.62
CA SER A 251 19.88 3.37 -1.99
C SER A 251 20.30 4.78 -2.43
N THR A 252 21.57 5.14 -2.21
CA THR A 252 22.20 6.33 -2.81
C THR A 252 22.56 6.12 -4.30
N GLY A 253 22.56 4.87 -4.79
CA GLY A 253 22.80 4.50 -6.19
C GLY A 253 21.61 4.74 -7.13
N TRP A 254 21.38 5.99 -7.54
CA TRP A 254 20.22 6.39 -8.35
C TRP A 254 20.05 5.64 -9.68
N SER A 255 21.14 5.23 -10.35
CA SER A 255 21.07 4.55 -11.65
C SER A 255 20.47 3.15 -11.54
N ALA A 256 20.90 2.36 -10.55
CA ALA A 256 20.36 1.04 -10.26
C ALA A 256 18.89 1.15 -9.84
N GLN A 257 18.57 2.11 -8.98
CA GLN A 257 17.20 2.32 -8.50
C GLN A 257 16.24 2.69 -9.64
N ILE A 258 16.64 3.58 -10.55
CA ILE A 258 15.82 3.93 -11.72
C ILE A 258 15.64 2.72 -12.66
N ALA A 259 16.70 1.93 -12.89
CA ALA A 259 16.61 0.74 -13.74
C ALA A 259 15.64 -0.30 -13.16
N GLU A 260 15.70 -0.51 -11.85
CA GLU A 260 14.79 -1.37 -11.10
C GLU A 260 13.34 -0.90 -11.16
N GLY A 261 13.11 0.40 -11.02
CA GLY A 261 11.80 0.99 -11.17
C GLY A 261 11.25 0.90 -12.59
N ALA A 262 12.09 1.09 -13.60
CA ALA A 262 11.71 0.88 -15.00
C ALA A 262 11.31 -0.59 -15.25
N ALA A 263 12.08 -1.55 -14.72
CA ALA A 263 11.74 -2.96 -14.79
C ALA A 263 10.40 -3.26 -14.09
N TYR A 264 10.15 -2.65 -12.94
CA TYR A 264 8.87 -2.77 -12.23
C TYR A 264 7.70 -2.22 -13.05
N LEU A 265 7.81 -1.02 -13.63
CA LEU A 265 6.78 -0.43 -14.50
C LEU A 265 6.55 -1.28 -15.77
N LEU A 266 7.61 -1.79 -16.39
CA LEU A 266 7.50 -2.68 -17.55
C LEU A 266 6.81 -3.99 -17.19
N SER A 267 7.13 -4.57 -16.03
CA SER A 267 6.47 -5.79 -15.55
C SER A 267 4.97 -5.58 -15.27
N TYR A 268 4.58 -4.37 -14.84
CA TYR A 268 3.16 -4.01 -14.68
C TYR A 268 2.44 -3.98 -16.03
N LEU A 269 3.06 -3.37 -17.06
CA LEU A 269 2.48 -3.31 -18.40
C LEU A 269 2.51 -4.67 -19.12
N ALA A 270 3.44 -5.56 -18.76
CA ALA A 270 3.51 -6.90 -19.33
C ALA A 270 2.30 -7.77 -18.94
N ASP A 271 1.60 -7.46 -17.84
CA ASP A 271 0.36 -8.14 -17.50
C ASP A 271 -0.82 -7.61 -18.34
N PRO A 272 -1.48 -8.46 -19.16
CA PRO A 272 -2.62 -8.05 -19.98
C PRO A 272 -3.77 -7.43 -19.18
N ILE A 273 -3.90 -7.76 -17.89
CA ILE A 273 -4.92 -7.21 -17.00
C ILE A 273 -4.75 -5.70 -16.78
N HIS A 274 -3.53 -5.20 -16.97
CA HIS A 274 -3.17 -3.79 -16.79
C HIS A 274 -2.95 -3.09 -18.14
N SER A 275 -2.30 -3.72 -19.12
CA SER A 275 -2.04 -3.09 -20.42
C SER A 275 -3.29 -2.91 -21.28
N VAL A 276 -4.26 -3.83 -21.25
CA VAL A 276 -5.51 -3.67 -22.02
C VAL A 276 -6.30 -2.45 -21.55
N PRO A 277 -6.54 -2.23 -20.24
CA PRO A 277 -7.16 -0.99 -19.76
C PRO A 277 -6.36 0.27 -20.11
N VAL A 278 -5.02 0.23 -20.03
CA VAL A 278 -4.17 1.36 -20.45
C VAL A 278 -4.34 1.67 -21.94
N ALA A 279 -4.37 0.64 -22.79
CA ALA A 279 -4.63 0.78 -24.22
C ALA A 279 -6.05 1.31 -24.49
N LEU A 280 -7.04 0.90 -23.70
CA LEU A 280 -8.41 1.43 -23.77
C LEU A 280 -8.49 2.91 -23.37
N VAL A 281 -7.76 3.34 -22.33
CA VAL A 281 -7.62 4.77 -21.99
C VAL A 281 -7.09 5.50 -23.22
N ALA A 282 -5.94 5.07 -23.74
CA ALA A 282 -5.31 5.69 -24.91
C ALA A 282 -6.24 5.72 -26.14
N ALA A 283 -6.99 4.65 -26.40
CA ALA A 283 -7.98 4.58 -27.47
C ALA A 283 -9.15 5.55 -27.25
N VAL A 284 -9.66 5.71 -26.02
CA VAL A 284 -10.67 6.73 -25.71
C VAL A 284 -10.11 8.14 -25.96
N LEU A 285 -8.83 8.37 -25.67
CA LEU A 285 -8.17 9.67 -25.94
C LEU A 285 -8.08 9.91 -27.45
N LEU A 286 -7.63 8.91 -28.20
CA LEU A 286 -7.54 8.93 -29.66
C LEU A 286 -8.91 9.17 -30.30
N VAL A 287 -9.94 8.43 -29.87
CA VAL A 287 -11.31 8.63 -30.33
C VAL A 287 -11.79 10.03 -30.01
N ARG A 288 -11.44 10.61 -28.85
CA ARG A 288 -11.78 12.00 -28.52
C ARG A 288 -11.05 13.03 -29.37
N ILE A 289 -9.77 12.81 -29.67
CA ILE A 289 -8.99 13.67 -30.58
C ILE A 289 -9.63 13.65 -31.97
N VAL A 290 -10.05 12.47 -32.45
CA VAL A 290 -10.66 12.31 -33.78
C VAL A 290 -12.12 12.80 -33.82
N SER A 291 -12.90 12.59 -32.76
CA SER A 291 -14.30 13.03 -32.64
C SER A 291 -14.47 14.46 -32.13
N ALA A 292 -13.37 15.19 -31.91
CA ALA A 292 -13.35 16.61 -31.61
C ALA A 292 -13.91 17.48 -32.76
N GLY A 293 -14.59 16.92 -33.76
CA GLY A 293 -15.41 17.67 -34.72
C GLY A 293 -16.87 17.88 -34.26
N THR A 294 -17.42 17.06 -33.36
CA THR A 294 -18.89 16.96 -33.17
C THR A 294 -19.43 17.47 -31.82
N ALA A 295 -18.64 17.47 -30.74
CA ALA A 295 -19.09 17.95 -29.42
C ALA A 295 -19.04 19.49 -29.29
N PRO A 296 -19.82 20.15 -28.42
CA PRO A 296 -19.64 21.58 -28.13
C PRO A 296 -18.21 21.87 -27.60
N ALA A 297 -17.61 23.01 -27.98
CA ALA A 297 -16.25 23.37 -27.60
C ALA A 297 -16.02 23.33 -26.08
N LEU A 298 -16.93 23.91 -25.29
CA LEU A 298 -16.88 23.89 -23.82
C LEU A 298 -16.84 22.47 -23.22
N ALA A 299 -17.58 21.53 -23.81
CA ALA A 299 -17.58 20.13 -23.37
C ALA A 299 -16.28 19.40 -23.75
N ARG A 300 -15.57 19.85 -24.78
CA ARG A 300 -14.23 19.36 -25.13
C ARG A 300 -13.20 19.87 -24.13
N ASP A 301 -13.25 21.16 -23.83
CA ASP A 301 -12.31 21.80 -22.89
C ASP A 301 -12.44 21.21 -21.49
N ALA A 302 -13.67 21.02 -21.00
CA ALA A 302 -13.92 20.38 -19.71
C ALA A 302 -13.37 18.96 -19.65
N PHE A 303 -13.65 18.15 -20.67
CA PHE A 303 -13.13 16.78 -20.74
C PHE A 303 -11.60 16.74 -20.84
N GLY A 304 -11.01 17.63 -21.65
CA GLY A 304 -9.56 17.74 -21.79
C GLY A 304 -8.88 18.14 -20.49
N ALA A 305 -9.48 19.06 -19.74
CA ALA A 305 -8.99 19.47 -18.43
C ALA A 305 -9.08 18.33 -17.40
N GLY A 306 -10.22 17.63 -17.34
CA GLY A 306 -10.36 16.45 -16.48
C GLY A 306 -9.36 15.35 -16.84
N LEU A 307 -9.16 15.11 -18.13
CA LEU A 307 -8.18 14.16 -18.62
C LEU A 307 -6.74 14.55 -18.23
N ALA A 308 -6.38 15.83 -18.35
CA ALA A 308 -5.06 16.32 -17.95
C ALA A 308 -4.77 16.04 -16.48
N VAL A 309 -5.78 16.15 -15.59
CA VAL A 309 -5.65 15.77 -14.18
C VAL A 309 -5.35 14.27 -14.05
N LEU A 310 -6.08 13.40 -14.75
CA LEU A 310 -5.88 11.96 -14.64
C LEU A 310 -4.55 11.49 -15.25
N THR A 311 -4.14 12.04 -16.40
CA THR A 311 -2.85 11.70 -17.02
C THR A 311 -1.69 12.23 -16.19
N GLY A 312 -1.82 13.45 -15.65
CA GLY A 312 -0.87 14.00 -14.70
C GLY A 312 -0.73 13.11 -13.46
N PHE A 313 -1.85 12.67 -12.88
CA PHE A 313 -1.88 11.73 -11.76
C PHE A 313 -1.19 10.40 -12.10
N ILE A 314 -1.54 9.76 -13.22
CA ILE A 314 -0.91 8.50 -13.66
C ILE A 314 0.59 8.69 -13.82
N ALA A 315 1.02 9.78 -14.46
CA ALA A 315 2.42 10.08 -14.71
C ALA A 315 3.19 10.29 -13.40
N VAL A 316 2.64 11.03 -12.43
CA VAL A 316 3.33 11.25 -11.15
C VAL A 316 3.36 9.97 -10.30
N VAL A 317 2.32 9.13 -10.31
CA VAL A 317 2.35 7.81 -9.63
C VAL A 317 3.43 6.92 -10.24
N ALA A 318 3.49 6.84 -11.57
CA ALA A 318 4.52 6.06 -12.27
C ALA A 318 5.93 6.61 -12.00
N LEU A 319 6.09 7.94 -12.02
CA LEU A 319 7.36 8.60 -11.76
C LEU A 319 7.84 8.38 -10.33
N VAL A 320 6.98 8.61 -9.33
CA VAL A 320 7.36 8.48 -7.91
C VAL A 320 7.74 7.04 -7.58
N TYR A 321 6.91 6.07 -7.96
CA TYR A 321 7.21 4.67 -7.66
C TYR A 321 8.27 4.07 -8.57
N GLY A 322 8.44 4.56 -9.79
CA GLY A 322 9.57 4.23 -10.65
C GLY A 322 10.88 4.77 -10.07
N ALA A 323 10.92 6.04 -9.64
CA ALA A 323 12.10 6.63 -9.01
C ALA A 323 12.45 5.97 -7.68
N ALA A 324 11.46 5.45 -6.94
CA ALA A 324 11.69 4.71 -5.71
C ALA A 324 12.25 3.28 -5.92
N GLY A 325 12.34 2.79 -7.17
CA GLY A 325 12.80 1.42 -7.48
C GLY A 325 11.70 0.35 -7.52
N GLY A 326 10.43 0.77 -7.43
CA GLY A 326 9.28 -0.14 -7.43
C GLY A 326 9.12 -0.88 -6.10
N ASP A 327 8.49 -2.05 -6.15
CA ASP A 327 8.28 -2.91 -4.99
C ASP A 327 8.75 -4.34 -5.28
N HIS A 328 8.92 -5.11 -4.21
CA HIS A 328 9.27 -6.53 -4.26
C HIS A 328 8.05 -7.45 -4.12
N PHE A 329 6.93 -6.95 -3.59
CA PHE A 329 5.72 -7.74 -3.46
C PHE A 329 5.03 -7.98 -4.82
N ALA A 330 4.37 -9.13 -4.93
CA ALA A 330 3.57 -9.50 -6.09
C ALA A 330 2.40 -8.54 -6.34
N SER A 331 1.91 -8.54 -7.59
CA SER A 331 0.72 -7.77 -8.03
C SER A 331 0.83 -6.25 -7.87
N HIS A 332 2.06 -5.74 -7.93
CA HIS A 332 2.38 -4.32 -8.10
C HIS A 332 1.63 -3.38 -7.14
N ARG A 333 1.67 -3.65 -5.82
CA ARG A 333 0.83 -2.95 -4.84
C ARG A 333 0.95 -1.41 -4.90
N PHE A 334 2.13 -0.89 -5.25
CA PHE A 334 2.35 0.56 -5.40
C PHE A 334 1.57 1.20 -6.55
N LEU A 335 1.15 0.42 -7.55
CA LEU A 335 0.37 0.89 -8.70
C LEU A 335 -1.14 0.69 -8.55
N GLN A 336 -1.59 0.11 -7.43
CA GLN A 336 -3.01 -0.04 -7.10
C GLN A 336 -3.80 1.29 -7.04
N PRO A 337 -3.21 2.47 -6.74
CA PRO A 337 -3.89 3.75 -6.91
C PRO A 337 -4.38 4.04 -8.33
N LEU A 338 -3.85 3.34 -9.35
CA LEU A 338 -4.32 3.46 -10.73
C LEU A 338 -5.58 2.63 -11.01
N THR A 339 -5.87 1.59 -10.20
CA THR A 339 -7.00 0.67 -10.41
C THR A 339 -8.36 1.40 -10.55
N PRO A 340 -8.72 2.37 -9.66
CA PRO A 340 -9.96 3.14 -9.82
C PRO A 340 -10.08 3.89 -11.14
N ILE A 341 -8.96 4.40 -11.66
CA ILE A 341 -8.92 5.16 -12.92
C ILE A 341 -9.04 4.20 -14.11
N LEU A 342 -8.33 3.08 -14.09
CA LEU A 342 -8.40 2.06 -15.13
C LEU A 342 -9.81 1.43 -15.21
N ALA A 343 -10.40 1.07 -14.07
CA ALA A 343 -11.78 0.59 -14.00
C ALA A 343 -12.78 1.67 -14.47
N GLY A 344 -12.53 2.94 -14.12
CA GLY A 344 -13.27 4.09 -14.62
C GLY A 344 -13.27 4.18 -16.15
N ALA A 345 -12.08 4.08 -16.75
CA ALA A 345 -11.89 4.14 -18.19
C ALA A 345 -12.56 3.00 -18.95
N ILE A 346 -12.48 1.76 -18.43
CA ILE A 346 -13.23 0.62 -18.97
C ILE A 346 -14.72 0.93 -18.95
N GLY A 347 -15.25 1.46 -17.84
CA GLY A 347 -16.65 1.82 -17.73
C GLY A 347 -17.09 2.87 -18.76
N VAL A 348 -16.29 3.92 -18.96
CA VAL A 348 -16.54 4.95 -19.99
C VAL A 348 -16.49 4.34 -21.40
N ALA A 349 -15.51 3.47 -21.69
CA ALA A 349 -15.40 2.80 -22.98
C ALA A 349 -16.61 1.89 -23.27
N VAL A 350 -17.07 1.12 -22.28
CA VAL A 350 -18.28 0.30 -22.40
C VAL A 350 -19.52 1.18 -22.65
N ALA A 351 -19.63 2.32 -21.96
CA ALA A 351 -20.72 3.26 -22.20
C ALA A 351 -20.70 3.86 -23.61
N ALA A 352 -19.51 4.10 -24.18
CA ALA A 352 -19.35 4.56 -25.55
C ALA A 352 -19.80 3.50 -26.56
N LEU A 353 -19.41 2.24 -26.36
CA LEU A 353 -19.79 1.12 -27.23
C LEU A 353 -21.29 0.79 -27.16
N ALA A 354 -21.89 0.88 -25.97
CA ALA A 354 -23.30 0.59 -25.78
C ALA A 354 -24.23 1.64 -26.42
N GLY A 355 -23.73 2.87 -26.63
CA GLY A 355 -24.49 3.99 -27.17
C GLY A 355 -25.68 4.41 -26.29
N SER A 356 -26.45 5.40 -26.75
CA SER A 356 -27.60 5.95 -26.00
C SER A 356 -28.81 5.03 -25.89
N ARG A 357 -28.81 3.90 -26.63
CA ARG A 357 -29.94 2.97 -26.75
C ARG A 357 -30.04 1.96 -25.60
N VAL A 358 -28.92 1.65 -24.92
CA VAL A 358 -28.89 0.64 -23.86
C VAL A 358 -28.98 1.30 -22.49
N ARG A 359 -30.19 1.35 -21.93
CA ARG A 359 -30.43 1.70 -20.52
C ARG A 359 -30.58 0.43 -19.70
N LEU A 360 -29.51 0.01 -19.02
CA LEU A 360 -29.59 -1.12 -18.11
C LEU A 360 -30.41 -0.75 -16.87
N ARG A 361 -31.42 -1.57 -16.55
CA ARG A 361 -32.13 -1.47 -15.25
C ARG A 361 -31.15 -1.89 -14.14
N PRO A 362 -31.19 -1.26 -12.94
CA PRO A 362 -30.20 -1.52 -11.89
C PRO A 362 -30.05 -2.99 -11.49
N ILE A 363 -31.15 -3.74 -11.44
CA ILE A 363 -31.13 -5.18 -11.12
C ILE A 363 -30.44 -5.96 -12.24
N ALA A 364 -30.75 -5.67 -13.50
CA ALA A 364 -30.06 -6.27 -14.64
C ALA A 364 -28.57 -5.91 -14.64
N SER A 365 -28.19 -4.70 -14.20
CA SER A 365 -26.79 -4.31 -14.04
C SER A 365 -26.08 -5.10 -12.94
N VAL A 366 -26.72 -5.32 -11.79
CA VAL A 366 -26.17 -6.18 -10.73
C VAL A 366 -26.00 -7.61 -11.23
N LEU A 367 -26.99 -8.16 -11.93
CA LEU A 367 -26.92 -9.51 -12.50
C LEU A 367 -25.84 -9.61 -13.58
N VAL A 368 -25.67 -8.59 -14.41
CA VAL A 368 -24.58 -8.53 -15.41
C VAL A 368 -23.23 -8.40 -14.73
N VAL A 369 -23.09 -7.56 -13.70
CA VAL A 369 -21.86 -7.44 -12.90
C VAL A 369 -21.52 -8.79 -12.28
N VAL A 370 -22.49 -9.47 -11.67
CA VAL A 370 -22.30 -10.79 -11.06
C VAL A 370 -22.00 -11.85 -12.11
N ALA A 371 -22.64 -11.82 -13.28
CA ALA A 371 -22.37 -12.75 -14.37
C ALA A 371 -20.98 -12.53 -14.98
N VAL A 372 -20.58 -11.27 -15.22
CA VAL A 372 -19.24 -10.92 -15.69
C VAL A 372 -18.20 -11.28 -14.64
N ALA A 373 -18.47 -11.00 -13.36
CA ALA A 373 -17.65 -11.44 -12.25
C ALA A 373 -17.48 -12.96 -12.31
N ALA A 374 -18.56 -13.73 -12.39
CA ALA A 374 -18.52 -15.19 -12.46
C ALA A 374 -17.75 -15.70 -13.70
N ILE A 375 -17.95 -15.11 -14.87
CA ILE A 375 -17.28 -15.48 -16.13
C ILE A 375 -15.79 -15.14 -16.11
N VAL A 376 -15.38 -14.05 -15.43
CA VAL A 376 -13.97 -13.68 -15.30
C VAL A 376 -13.32 -14.47 -14.18
N ILE A 377 -14.02 -14.64 -13.06
CA ILE A 377 -13.54 -15.31 -11.86
C ILE A 377 -13.37 -16.81 -12.12
N LEU A 378 -14.28 -17.51 -12.80
CA LEU A 378 -14.15 -18.97 -12.98
C LEU A 378 -12.87 -19.40 -13.72
N PRO A 379 -12.55 -18.84 -14.91
CA PRO A 379 -11.35 -19.21 -15.66
C PRO A 379 -10.08 -18.69 -14.98
N ARG A 380 -10.13 -17.48 -14.40
CA ARG A 380 -8.97 -16.89 -13.73
C ARG A 380 -8.76 -17.37 -12.31
N ALA A 381 -9.74 -17.98 -11.66
CA ALA A 381 -9.55 -18.58 -10.34
C ALA A 381 -8.50 -19.69 -10.39
N VAL A 382 -8.38 -20.40 -11.52
CA VAL A 382 -7.37 -21.44 -11.72
C VAL A 382 -5.97 -20.83 -11.95
N ASP A 383 -5.85 -19.83 -12.84
CA ASP A 383 -4.56 -19.15 -13.12
C ASP A 383 -4.08 -18.27 -11.95
N PHE A 384 -5.00 -17.54 -11.32
CA PHE A 384 -4.74 -16.75 -10.13
C PHE A 384 -4.46 -17.67 -8.93
N ALA A 385 -5.09 -18.84 -8.85
CA ALA A 385 -4.68 -19.89 -7.91
C ALA A 385 -3.26 -20.43 -8.18
N GLY A 386 -2.76 -20.43 -9.42
CA GLY A 386 -1.37 -20.75 -9.70
C GLY A 386 -0.38 -19.68 -9.23
N ARG A 387 -0.76 -18.40 -9.32
CA ARG A 387 0.00 -17.26 -8.76
C ARG A 387 -0.24 -17.04 -7.26
N THR A 388 -1.08 -17.84 -6.59
CA THR A 388 -1.38 -17.71 -5.14
C THR A 388 -0.18 -17.90 -4.23
N ASN A 389 0.89 -18.55 -4.70
CA ASN A 389 1.98 -18.95 -3.83
C ASN A 389 2.67 -17.75 -3.17
N GLU A 390 2.91 -16.66 -3.88
CA GLU A 390 3.62 -15.50 -3.32
C GLU A 390 2.75 -14.67 -2.37
N LEU A 391 1.55 -14.26 -2.77
CA LEU A 391 0.65 -13.49 -1.90
C LEU A 391 0.21 -14.31 -0.68
N GLY A 392 -0.12 -15.59 -0.86
CA GLY A 392 -0.46 -16.48 0.23
C GLY A 392 0.72 -16.74 1.17
N HIS A 393 1.95 -16.80 0.64
CA HIS A 393 3.15 -16.93 1.47
C HIS A 393 3.34 -15.72 2.39
N ASN A 394 3.10 -14.50 1.90
CA ASN A 394 3.21 -13.29 2.74
C ASN A 394 2.24 -13.26 3.93
N PHE A 395 1.03 -13.81 3.79
CA PHE A 395 0.12 -13.98 4.92
C PHE A 395 0.61 -15.06 5.90
N ARG A 396 1.09 -16.19 5.38
CA ARG A 396 1.62 -17.28 6.21
C ARG A 396 2.84 -16.86 7.02
N ILE A 397 3.74 -16.04 6.47
CA ILE A 397 4.90 -15.52 7.21
C ILE A 397 4.45 -14.82 8.50
N ALA A 398 3.43 -13.95 8.43
CA ALA A 398 2.93 -13.24 9.61
C ALA A 398 2.33 -14.21 10.65
N GLU A 399 1.57 -15.20 10.20
CA GLU A 399 0.90 -16.18 11.07
C GLU A 399 1.92 -17.11 11.74
N GLU A 400 2.88 -17.60 10.96
CA GLU A 400 3.99 -18.40 11.45
C GLU A 400 4.82 -17.61 12.46
N ASN A 401 5.17 -16.36 12.15
CA ASN A 401 5.95 -15.52 13.07
C ASN A 401 5.23 -15.22 14.38
N ARG A 402 3.91 -14.96 14.37
CA ARG A 402 3.12 -14.81 15.61
C ARG A 402 3.13 -16.11 16.44
N LEU A 403 3.01 -17.26 15.78
CA LEU A 403 3.08 -18.55 16.45
C LEU A 403 4.47 -18.80 17.06
N VAL A 404 5.54 -18.54 16.31
CA VAL A 404 6.93 -18.68 16.79
C VAL A 404 7.16 -17.76 17.98
N GLY A 405 6.75 -16.49 17.92
CA GLY A 405 6.84 -15.55 19.06
C GLY A 405 6.09 -16.05 20.29
N SER A 406 4.89 -16.61 20.10
CA SER A 406 4.10 -17.19 21.19
C SER A 406 4.76 -18.43 21.82
N ILE A 407 5.40 -19.28 21.01
CA ILE A 407 6.17 -20.44 21.52
C ILE A 407 7.37 -19.96 22.32
N MET A 408 8.11 -18.98 21.81
CA MET A 408 9.28 -18.40 22.49
C MET A 408 8.95 -17.79 23.85
N ASN A 409 7.71 -17.32 24.03
CA ASN A 409 7.23 -16.84 25.32
C ASN A 409 7.16 -17.91 26.42
N GLY A 410 7.23 -19.20 26.07
CA GLY A 410 7.29 -20.33 27.00
C GLY A 410 8.66 -20.57 27.65
N LEU A 411 9.72 -19.92 27.17
CA LEU A 411 11.03 -19.98 27.81
C LEU A 411 10.99 -19.42 29.23
N SER A 412 11.84 -19.96 30.12
CA SER A 412 11.91 -19.52 31.52
C SER A 412 12.43 -18.08 31.68
N TRP A 413 12.97 -17.52 30.60
CA TRP A 413 13.55 -16.20 30.48
C TRP A 413 13.13 -15.59 29.13
N LYS A 414 13.34 -14.27 28.97
CA LYS A 414 12.98 -13.55 27.74
C LYS A 414 14.26 -13.16 26.98
N PRO A 415 14.78 -14.02 26.08
CA PRO A 415 15.93 -13.66 25.24
C PRO A 415 15.66 -12.43 24.38
N SER A 416 16.72 -11.70 24.05
CA SER A 416 16.67 -10.83 22.88
C SER A 416 16.70 -11.66 21.59
N VAL A 417 15.82 -11.37 20.64
CA VAL A 417 15.65 -12.16 19.43
C VAL A 417 15.83 -11.29 18.19
N ALA A 418 16.65 -11.73 17.25
CA ALA A 418 16.85 -11.05 15.98
C ALA A 418 16.03 -11.69 14.84
N MET A 419 15.30 -10.86 14.09
CA MET A 419 14.36 -11.27 13.03
C MET A 419 14.58 -10.46 11.75
N ILE A 420 14.34 -11.07 10.58
CA ILE A 420 14.27 -10.36 9.28
C ILE A 420 12.82 -9.89 9.04
N ALA A 421 11.87 -10.82 8.97
CA ALA A 421 10.44 -10.52 8.97
C ALA A 421 9.98 -10.43 10.44
N ALA A 422 10.10 -9.23 11.02
CA ALA A 422 9.98 -9.04 12.46
C ALA A 422 8.56 -8.67 12.93
N GLY A 423 7.64 -8.31 12.03
CA GLY A 423 6.34 -7.74 12.39
C GLY A 423 5.48 -8.71 13.21
N GLY A 424 5.17 -9.88 12.65
CA GLY A 424 4.36 -10.89 13.33
C GLY A 424 5.01 -11.41 14.61
N PHE A 425 6.33 -11.57 14.60
CA PHE A 425 7.06 -12.10 15.75
C PHE A 425 7.05 -11.11 16.92
N ALA A 426 7.42 -9.85 16.69
CA ALA A 426 7.42 -8.81 17.72
C ALA A 426 6.04 -8.51 18.27
N PHE A 427 4.98 -8.70 17.48
CA PHE A 427 3.62 -8.55 17.97
C PHE A 427 3.25 -9.60 19.03
N ALA A 428 3.77 -10.81 18.91
CA ALA A 428 3.39 -11.94 19.77
C ALA A 428 4.40 -12.25 20.88
N TYR A 429 5.61 -11.71 20.81
CA TYR A 429 6.70 -11.99 21.73
C TYR A 429 6.87 -10.89 22.79
N ASP A 430 7.10 -11.26 24.04
CA ASP A 430 7.16 -10.30 25.17
C ASP A 430 8.56 -9.70 25.38
N GLY A 431 9.59 -10.29 24.78
CA GLY A 431 10.98 -9.84 24.94
C GLY A 431 11.42 -8.84 23.85
N THR A 432 12.69 -8.45 23.91
CA THR A 432 13.28 -7.52 22.94
C THR A 432 13.45 -8.18 21.58
N VAL A 433 13.00 -7.50 20.52
CA VAL A 433 13.20 -7.92 19.13
C VAL A 433 14.10 -6.94 18.39
N TYR A 434 15.16 -7.46 17.77
CA TYR A 434 16.03 -6.74 16.85
C TYR A 434 15.59 -6.99 15.41
N ASP A 435 15.19 -5.93 14.72
CA ASP A 435 14.85 -5.96 13.30
C ASP A 435 16.14 -5.85 12.45
N LEU A 436 16.56 -6.98 11.89
CA LEU A 436 17.82 -7.11 11.15
C LEU A 436 17.83 -6.36 9.82
N VAL A 437 16.66 -5.99 9.26
CA VAL A 437 16.60 -5.16 8.04
C VAL A 437 16.49 -3.68 8.35
N GLY A 438 16.39 -3.33 9.64
CA GLY A 438 16.48 -1.96 10.14
C GLY A 438 15.18 -1.17 10.03
N LEU A 439 14.03 -1.74 9.69
CA LEU A 439 12.78 -0.95 9.59
C LEU A 439 12.40 -0.34 10.95
N ASN A 440 12.68 -1.06 12.03
CA ASN A 440 12.33 -0.71 13.41
C ASN A 440 13.54 -0.54 14.33
N TRP A 441 14.74 -0.42 13.76
CA TRP A 441 15.98 -0.27 14.52
C TRP A 441 16.81 0.83 13.86
N ARG A 442 16.92 1.97 14.55
CA ARG A 442 17.49 3.20 13.96
C ARG A 442 18.97 3.03 13.64
N GLU A 443 19.75 2.49 14.58
CA GLU A 443 21.18 2.27 14.35
C GLU A 443 21.43 1.37 13.13
N MET A 444 20.61 0.34 12.93
CA MET A 444 20.72 -0.55 11.77
C MET A 444 20.37 0.17 10.46
N ALA A 445 19.26 0.91 10.40
CA ALA A 445 18.84 1.63 9.19
C ALA A 445 19.86 2.67 8.70
N HIS A 446 20.58 3.31 9.64
CA HIS A 446 21.53 4.37 9.35
C HIS A 446 22.98 3.89 9.19
N ALA A 447 23.22 2.57 9.26
CA ALA A 447 24.57 2.02 9.17
C ALA A 447 25.04 1.77 7.72
N VAL A 448 24.13 1.73 6.75
CA VAL A 448 24.44 1.40 5.35
C VAL A 448 23.95 2.51 4.42
N ASP A 449 24.89 3.26 3.82
CA ASP A 449 24.56 4.37 2.92
C ASP A 449 24.30 3.93 1.46
N ASP A 450 24.84 2.79 1.03
CA ASP A 450 24.65 2.25 -0.33
C ASP A 450 24.04 0.84 -0.28
N LEU A 451 22.82 0.73 -0.80
CA LEU A 451 22.05 -0.51 -0.84
C LEU A 451 22.09 -1.16 -2.24
N THR A 452 22.96 -0.68 -3.14
CA THR A 452 23.09 -1.20 -4.50
C THR A 452 23.46 -2.69 -4.49
N GLY A 453 22.74 -3.50 -5.28
CA GLY A 453 22.97 -4.95 -5.37
C GLY A 453 22.48 -5.76 -4.16
N THR A 454 21.86 -5.13 -3.17
CA THR A 454 21.17 -5.82 -2.09
C THR A 454 19.80 -6.33 -2.53
N TYR A 455 19.21 -7.23 -1.74
CA TYR A 455 17.83 -7.64 -1.98
C TYR A 455 16.90 -6.44 -1.76
N ARG A 456 16.04 -6.14 -2.73
CA ARG A 456 15.17 -4.95 -2.73
C ARG A 456 14.41 -4.82 -1.42
N ASN A 457 14.44 -3.62 -0.82
CA ASN A 457 13.82 -3.28 0.46
C ASN A 457 14.37 -4.04 1.70
N HIS A 458 15.44 -4.83 1.56
CA HIS A 458 16.03 -5.67 2.63
C HIS A 458 17.56 -5.50 2.71
N GLY A 459 18.08 -4.33 2.34
CA GLY A 459 19.53 -4.08 2.29
C GLY A 459 20.16 -3.55 3.57
N GLY A 460 19.34 -3.12 4.54
CA GLY A 460 19.77 -2.36 5.72
C GLY A 460 20.66 -3.11 6.72
N PHE A 461 20.84 -4.42 6.57
CA PHE A 461 21.64 -5.21 7.51
C PHE A 461 23.12 -4.79 7.53
N ASP A 462 23.66 -4.47 8.69
CA ASP A 462 25.06 -4.19 8.95
C ASP A 462 25.64 -5.16 9.99
N LYS A 463 26.77 -5.78 9.66
CA LYS A 463 27.43 -6.77 10.52
C LYS A 463 27.99 -6.13 11.79
N ALA A 464 28.54 -4.92 11.71
CA ALA A 464 29.15 -4.28 12.87
C ALA A 464 28.09 -3.89 13.92
N VAL A 465 26.93 -3.38 13.47
CA VAL A 465 25.77 -3.15 14.34
C VAL A 465 25.30 -4.46 14.99
N PHE A 466 25.13 -5.52 14.20
CA PHE A 466 24.74 -6.84 14.71
C PHE A 466 25.69 -7.37 15.79
N TYR A 467 27.00 -7.31 15.57
CA TYR A 467 27.99 -7.79 16.53
C TYR A 467 28.12 -6.90 17.77
N ARG A 468 27.68 -5.64 17.74
CA ARG A 468 27.57 -4.78 18.94
C ARG A 468 26.36 -5.13 19.79
N ALA A 469 25.21 -5.40 19.15
CA ALA A 469 23.97 -5.70 19.85
C ALA A 469 23.96 -7.11 20.47
N GLU A 470 24.66 -8.06 19.83
CA GLU A 470 24.78 -9.45 20.27
C GLU A 470 23.45 -10.13 20.67
N PRO A 471 22.46 -10.23 19.76
CA PRO A 471 21.18 -10.85 20.07
C PRO A 471 21.36 -12.27 20.64
N ASP A 472 20.56 -12.66 21.62
CA ASP A 472 20.69 -13.97 22.25
C ASP A 472 20.33 -15.10 21.30
N ILE A 473 19.28 -14.89 20.50
CA ILE A 473 18.71 -15.85 19.55
C ILE A 473 18.46 -15.16 18.22
N ILE A 474 18.65 -15.89 17.12
CA ILE A 474 18.56 -15.39 15.76
C ILE A 474 17.68 -16.32 14.94
N LEU A 475 16.68 -15.71 14.28
CA LEU A 475 15.78 -16.34 13.32
C LEU A 475 15.18 -17.68 13.80
N PRO A 476 14.50 -17.71 14.96
CA PRO A 476 13.69 -18.87 15.33
C PRO A 476 12.62 -19.12 14.29
N ARG A 477 12.55 -20.37 13.85
CA ARG A 477 11.54 -20.85 12.90
C ARG A 477 11.18 -22.28 13.21
N ARG A 478 10.02 -22.72 12.70
CA ARG A 478 9.60 -24.11 12.85
C ARG A 478 10.58 -25.02 12.12
N GLY A 479 11.00 -26.08 12.79
CA GLY A 479 11.92 -27.04 12.20
C GLY A 479 12.39 -28.09 13.18
N TRP A 480 13.05 -29.10 12.65
CA TRP A 480 13.68 -30.14 13.44
C TRP A 480 15.00 -29.65 14.01
N CYS A 481 15.32 -30.11 15.22
CA CYS A 481 16.59 -29.81 15.83
C CYS A 481 17.70 -30.58 15.14
N THR A 482 18.42 -29.92 14.23
CA THR A 482 19.53 -30.52 13.48
C THR A 482 20.78 -29.65 13.60
N PRO A 483 21.95 -30.23 13.94
CA PRO A 483 23.21 -29.46 13.99
C PRO A 483 23.60 -28.82 12.65
N ALA A 484 23.03 -29.31 11.54
CA ALA A 484 23.23 -28.78 10.20
C ALA A 484 22.33 -27.57 9.86
N HIS A 485 21.64 -27.00 10.85
CA HIS A 485 20.83 -25.80 10.63
C HIS A 485 21.69 -24.66 10.10
N SER A 486 21.29 -24.11 8.95
CA SER A 486 21.96 -22.99 8.30
C SER A 486 20.94 -21.97 7.80
N PHE A 487 21.41 -20.76 7.57
CA PHE A 487 20.62 -19.78 6.82
C PHE A 487 20.26 -20.33 5.44
N ASP A 488 19.02 -20.08 5.02
CA ASP A 488 18.59 -20.35 3.66
C ASP A 488 19.23 -19.32 2.69
N ARG A 489 18.94 -19.48 1.39
CA ARG A 489 19.54 -18.63 0.37
C ARG A 489 19.16 -17.15 0.52
N PHE A 490 17.93 -16.88 0.94
CA PHE A 490 17.42 -15.52 1.14
C PHE A 490 18.05 -14.90 2.40
N GLU A 491 18.04 -15.62 3.52
CA GLU A 491 18.66 -15.22 4.78
C GLU A 491 20.16 -14.96 4.59
N ALA A 492 20.88 -15.84 3.88
CA ALA A 492 22.30 -15.66 3.60
C ALA A 492 22.59 -14.40 2.75
N TRP A 493 21.70 -14.05 1.81
CA TRP A 493 21.84 -12.84 1.01
C TRP A 493 21.55 -11.58 1.83
N VAL A 494 20.39 -11.53 2.49
CA VAL A 494 19.99 -10.39 3.32
C VAL A 494 20.99 -10.13 4.43
N LEU A 495 21.50 -11.18 5.07
CA LEU A 495 22.49 -11.08 6.14
C LEU A 495 23.94 -11.05 5.64
N LYS A 496 24.17 -10.79 4.33
CA LYS A 496 25.50 -10.56 3.74
C LYS A 496 26.53 -11.65 4.10
N GLY A 497 26.10 -12.92 4.06
CA GLY A 497 26.93 -14.06 4.40
C GLY A 497 27.33 -14.14 5.88
N LEU A 498 26.48 -13.66 6.80
CA LEU A 498 26.78 -13.66 8.25
C LEU A 498 27.19 -15.05 8.78
N ALA A 499 26.53 -16.13 8.34
CA ALA A 499 26.87 -17.49 8.75
C ALA A 499 28.27 -17.96 8.29
N ASP A 500 28.87 -17.27 7.31
CA ASP A 500 30.20 -17.58 6.81
C ASP A 500 31.32 -16.90 7.60
N ASP A 501 30.99 -15.92 8.46
CA ASP A 501 31.96 -15.26 9.31
C ASP A 501 32.49 -16.21 10.39
N GLU A 502 33.81 -16.26 10.54
CA GLU A 502 34.46 -17.01 11.62
C GLU A 502 33.97 -16.54 13.00
N ALA A 503 33.81 -15.23 13.17
CA ALA A 503 33.28 -14.62 14.40
C ALA A 503 31.86 -15.11 14.72
N PHE A 504 30.99 -15.25 13.73
CA PHE A 504 29.64 -15.78 13.92
C PHE A 504 29.69 -17.23 14.39
N ARG A 505 30.45 -18.09 13.70
CA ARG A 505 30.58 -19.53 14.02
C ARG A 505 31.20 -19.77 15.41
N ALA A 506 32.12 -18.89 15.82
CA ALA A 506 32.73 -18.90 17.14
C ALA A 506 31.74 -18.51 18.25
N LYS A 507 30.83 -17.56 17.98
CA LYS A 507 29.93 -16.99 18.99
C LYS A 507 28.55 -17.64 19.07
N TYR A 508 28.05 -18.15 17.94
CA TYR A 508 26.71 -18.71 17.83
C TYR A 508 26.78 -20.22 17.53
N GLY A 509 25.82 -20.96 18.07
CA GLY A 509 25.59 -22.38 17.81
C GLY A 509 24.12 -22.63 17.52
N VAL A 510 23.77 -23.87 17.14
CA VAL A 510 22.36 -24.24 16.91
C VAL A 510 21.69 -24.54 18.24
N GLY A 511 20.50 -23.95 18.45
CA GLY A 511 19.62 -24.19 19.58
C GLY A 511 18.21 -24.53 19.12
N CYS A 512 17.44 -25.14 20.01
CA CYS A 512 16.11 -25.65 19.69
C CYS A 512 15.18 -25.58 20.89
N TYR A 513 13.91 -25.23 20.68
CA TYR A 513 12.92 -25.19 21.75
C TYR A 513 11.51 -25.31 21.20
N GLY A 514 10.65 -26.14 21.82
CA GLY A 514 9.22 -26.18 21.46
C GLY A 514 8.91 -26.47 19.98
N GLY A 515 9.77 -27.24 19.29
CA GLY A 515 9.64 -27.50 17.85
C GLY A 515 10.15 -26.37 16.95
N LEU A 516 10.92 -25.44 17.53
CA LEU A 516 11.68 -24.40 16.83
C LEU A 516 13.15 -24.77 16.77
N VAL A 517 13.82 -24.24 15.75
CA VAL A 517 15.26 -24.28 15.57
C VAL A 517 15.75 -22.86 15.24
N PHE A 518 16.93 -22.51 15.75
CA PHE A 518 17.53 -21.18 15.62
C PHE A 518 19.05 -21.23 15.82
N HIS A 519 19.71 -20.11 15.55
CA HIS A 519 21.05 -19.85 16.08
C HIS A 519 20.94 -19.12 17.42
N ALA A 520 21.70 -19.54 18.42
CA ALA A 520 21.76 -18.91 19.73
C ALA A 520 23.22 -18.69 20.16
N ARG A 521 23.49 -17.67 20.98
CA ARG A 521 24.83 -17.45 21.51
C ARG A 521 25.29 -18.66 22.32
N ARG A 522 26.56 -19.04 22.21
CA ARG A 522 27.08 -20.24 22.86
C ARG A 522 27.08 -20.15 24.39
N ASP A 523 27.32 -18.97 24.95
CA ASP A 523 27.21 -18.74 26.40
C ASP A 523 25.75 -18.83 26.88
N VAL A 524 24.79 -18.40 26.05
CA VAL A 524 23.35 -18.59 26.27
C VAL A 524 22.97 -20.07 26.23
N LEU A 525 23.44 -20.83 25.23
CA LEU A 525 23.23 -22.29 25.15
C LEU A 525 23.81 -23.02 26.37
N ALA A 526 24.98 -22.61 26.86
CA ALA A 526 25.60 -23.18 28.04
C ALA A 526 24.83 -22.84 29.33
N ARG A 527 24.21 -21.66 29.39
CA ARG A 527 23.45 -21.20 30.56
C ARG A 527 22.05 -21.80 30.65
N TYR A 528 21.41 -22.05 29.50
CA TYR A 528 20.02 -22.51 29.43
C TYR A 528 19.93 -23.86 28.69
N PRO A 529 20.03 -24.99 29.43
CA PRO A 529 19.97 -26.32 28.82
C PRO A 529 18.66 -26.63 28.10
N GLU A 530 17.57 -25.95 28.45
CA GLU A 530 16.25 -26.08 27.80
C GLU A 530 16.24 -25.72 26.31
N ILE A 531 17.24 -24.97 25.85
CA ILE A 531 17.40 -24.58 24.43
C ILE A 531 18.63 -25.23 23.76
N ALA A 532 19.40 -26.01 24.51
CA ALA A 532 20.57 -26.69 23.97
C ALA A 532 20.13 -27.81 23.02
N SER A 533 20.77 -27.91 21.85
CA SER A 533 20.61 -29.09 20.99
C SER A 533 21.01 -30.34 21.79
N PRO A 534 20.22 -31.43 21.73
CA PRO A 534 20.64 -32.71 22.28
C PRO A 534 21.91 -33.24 21.61
#